data_AF-A0AAE5A8H5-F1
#
_entry.id   AF-A0AAE5A8H5-F1
#
_cell.length_a   1.000
_cell.length_b   1.000
_cell.length_c   1.000
_cell.angle_alpha   90.00
_cell.angle_beta   90.00
_cell.angle_gamma   90.00
#
_symmetry.space_group_name_H-M   'P 1'
#
loop_
_entity.id
_entity.type
_entity.pdbx_description
1 polymer ?
#
loop_
_entity_poly.entity_id
_entity_poly.type
_entity_poly.pdbx_seq_one_letter_code
_entity_poly.pdbx_strand_id
1 'polypeptide(L)' 'MTTAHIATTPTASRGVEESVRFAAAGVRLAGGTVTEADKAAARRVARGVSTPEEELAAFREELEL' A
#
# COMPACT_ATOMS: atom_id res chain seq x y z
N MET A 1 -40.71 -7.22 -1.80
CA MET A 1 -39.69 -7.86 -2.66
C MET A 1 -38.34 -7.41 -2.15
N THR A 2 -37.52 -8.31 -1.60
CA THR A 2 -36.19 -7.97 -1.08
C THR A 2 -35.18 -8.18 -2.19
N THR A 3 -34.65 -7.09 -2.75
CA THR A 3 -33.52 -7.12 -3.68
C THR A 3 -32.28 -7.53 -2.88
N ALA A 4 -31.86 -8.77 -3.04
CA ALA A 4 -30.57 -9.24 -2.54
C ALA A 4 -29.47 -8.53 -3.34
N HIS A 5 -28.75 -7.60 -2.70
CA HIS A 5 -27.51 -7.08 -3.24
C HIS A 5 -26.48 -8.20 -3.16
N ILE A 6 -26.08 -8.73 -4.32
CA ILE A 6 -24.89 -9.58 -4.40
C ILE A 6 -23.74 -8.70 -3.89
N ALA A 7 -23.25 -9.01 -2.69
CA ALA A 7 -22.01 -8.46 -2.18
C ALA A 7 -20.91 -8.95 -3.13
N THR A 8 -20.61 -8.13 -4.13
CA THR A 8 -19.44 -8.32 -4.98
C THR A 8 -18.24 -8.27 -4.04
N THR A 9 -17.60 -9.41 -3.86
CA THR A 9 -16.35 -9.52 -3.10
C THR A 9 -15.45 -8.40 -3.57
N PRO A 10 -15.07 -7.44 -2.70
CA PRO A 10 -14.24 -6.33 -3.15
C PRO A 10 -12.97 -6.92 -3.73
N THR A 11 -12.80 -6.72 -5.03
CA THR A 11 -11.62 -7.14 -5.78
C THR A 11 -10.41 -6.66 -4.98
N ALA A 12 -9.56 -7.57 -4.49
CA ALA A 12 -8.46 -7.26 -3.57
C ALA A 12 -7.63 -6.04 -3.99
N SER A 13 -7.52 -5.79 -5.30
CA SER A 13 -6.92 -4.60 -5.90
C SER A 13 -7.49 -3.26 -5.41
N ARG A 14 -8.82 -3.13 -5.19
CA ARG A 14 -9.43 -1.92 -4.60
C ARG A 14 -9.02 -1.73 -3.15
N GLY A 15 -8.93 -2.82 -2.39
CA GLY A 15 -8.48 -2.79 -0.99
C GLY A 15 -7.01 -2.38 -0.86
N VAL A 16 -6.13 -2.84 -1.76
CA VAL A 16 -4.71 -2.43 -1.77
C VAL A 16 -4.57 -0.92 -1.95
N GLU A 17 -5.27 -0.35 -2.93
CA GLU A 17 -5.14 1.10 -3.21
C GLU A 17 -5.76 1.97 -2.11
N GLU A 18 -6.81 1.49 -1.46
CA GLU A 18 -7.37 2.13 -0.28
C GLU A 18 -6.39 2.08 0.91
N SER A 19 -5.79 0.93 1.19
CA SER A 19 -4.78 0.77 2.25
C SER A 19 -3.56 1.64 2.01
N VAL A 20 -3.04 1.71 0.78
CA VAL A 20 -1.89 2.56 0.43
C VAL A 20 -2.24 4.05 0.61
N ARG A 21 -3.43 4.48 0.19
CA ARG A 21 -3.90 5.86 0.42
C ARG A 21 -4.06 6.19 1.90
N PHE A 22 -4.62 5.27 2.68
CA PHE A 22 -4.78 5.42 4.12
C PHE A 22 -3.42 5.56 4.84
N ALA A 23 -2.48 4.65 4.55
CA ALA A 23 -1.13 4.72 5.10
C ALA A 23 -0.41 6.03 4.71
N ALA A 24 -0.52 6.44 3.44
CA ALA A 24 0.09 7.67 2.98
C ALA A 24 -0.51 8.92 3.66
N ALA A 25 -1.82 8.93 3.92
CA ALA A 25 -2.46 9.99 4.69
C ALA A 25 -1.96 10.05 6.14
N GLY A 26 -1.77 8.89 6.78
CA GLY A 26 -1.20 8.79 8.12
C GLY A 26 0.22 9.38 8.22
N VAL A 27 1.09 9.05 7.27
CA VAL A 27 2.45 9.62 7.22
C VAL A 27 2.42 11.14 7.04
N ARG A 28 1.59 11.65 6.14
CA ARG A 28 1.44 13.11 5.94
C ARG A 28 0.87 13.82 7.17
N LEU A 29 -0.08 13.21 7.86
CA LEU A 29 -0.63 13.74 9.10
C LEU A 29 0.45 13.89 10.18
N ALA A 30 1.41 12.97 10.23
CA ALA A 30 2.57 13.04 11.11
C ALA A 30 3.66 14.03 10.62
N GLY A 31 3.44 14.77 9.53
CA GLY A 31 4.41 15.68 8.93
C GLY A 31 5.47 15.00 8.05
N GLY A 32 5.33 13.69 7.79
CA GLY A 32 6.21 12.94 6.91
C GLY A 32 5.89 13.15 5.43
N THR A 33 6.88 12.83 4.59
CA THR A 33 6.72 12.84 3.13
C THR A 33 6.54 11.41 2.62
N VAL A 34 5.67 11.22 1.63
CA VAL A 34 5.46 9.95 0.94
C VAL A 34 5.69 10.16 -0.55
N THR A 35 6.71 9.52 -1.08
CA THR A 35 7.10 9.55 -2.48
C THR A 35 6.28 8.55 -3.30
N GLU A 36 6.39 8.61 -4.63
CA GLU A 36 5.80 7.58 -5.49
C GLU A 36 6.53 6.23 -5.38
N ALA A 37 7.82 6.24 -5.04
CA ALA A 37 8.59 5.03 -4.77
C ALA A 37 8.04 4.27 -3.56
N ASP A 38 7.72 5.00 -2.46
CA ASP A 38 7.14 4.42 -1.25
C ASP A 38 5.79 3.75 -1.53
N LYS A 39 4.95 4.40 -2.34
CA LYS A 39 3.64 3.83 -2.74
C LYS A 39 3.82 2.60 -3.63
N ALA A 40 4.81 2.60 -4.53
CA ALA A 40 5.11 1.47 -5.38
C ALA A 40 5.60 0.26 -4.55
N ALA A 41 6.48 0.49 -3.57
CA ALA A 41 6.92 -0.52 -2.61
C ALA A 41 5.74 -1.09 -1.81
N ALA A 42 4.91 -0.22 -1.24
CA ALA A 42 3.71 -0.64 -0.50
C ALA A 42 2.74 -1.48 -1.36
N ARG A 43 2.60 -1.15 -2.65
CA ARG A 43 1.80 -1.95 -3.60
C ARG A 43 2.41 -3.31 -3.89
N ARG A 44 3.75 -3.42 -4.00
CA ARG A 44 4.43 -4.71 -4.21
C ARG A 44 4.23 -5.62 -3.00
N VAL A 45 4.43 -5.10 -1.80
CA VAL A 45 4.18 -5.81 -0.53
C VAL A 45 2.72 -6.26 -0.43
N ALA A 46 1.77 -5.35 -0.65
CA ALA A 46 0.35 -5.65 -0.52
C ALA A 46 -0.15 -6.66 -1.58
N ARG A 47 0.58 -6.83 -2.69
CA ARG A 47 0.30 -7.84 -3.73
C ARG A 47 1.10 -9.14 -3.54
N GLY A 48 1.96 -9.22 -2.53
CA GLY A 48 2.85 -10.36 -2.29
C GLY A 48 3.94 -10.54 -3.34
N VAL A 49 4.30 -9.47 -4.07
CA VAL A 49 5.41 -9.48 -5.04
C VAL A 49 6.76 -9.44 -4.33
N SER A 50 6.81 -8.75 -3.19
CA SER A 50 7.98 -8.65 -2.31
C SER A 50 7.53 -8.67 -0.85
N THR A 51 8.46 -8.97 0.05
CA THR A 51 8.21 -8.85 1.49
C THR A 51 8.54 -7.44 2.00
N PRO A 52 7.98 -7.03 3.15
CA PRO A 52 8.38 -5.79 3.81
C PRO A 52 9.89 -5.71 4.06
N GLU A 53 10.52 -6.83 4.42
CA GLU A 53 11.95 -6.90 4.71
C GLU A 53 12.81 -6.67 3.46
N GLU A 54 12.39 -7.20 2.31
CA GLU A 54 13.07 -6.99 1.02
C GLU A 54 13.02 -5.51 0.60
N GLU A 55 11.84 -4.88 0.68
CA GLU A 55 11.71 -3.45 0.35
C GLU A 55 12.45 -2.56 1.34
N LEU A 56 12.48 -2.92 2.63
CA LEU A 56 13.21 -2.16 3.64
C LEU A 56 14.72 -2.29 3.47
N ALA A 57 15.21 -3.47 3.07
CA ALA A 57 16.62 -3.68 2.74
C ALA A 57 17.01 -2.83 1.52
N ALA A 58 16.23 -2.87 0.44
CA ALA A 58 16.47 -2.05 -0.76
C ALA A 58 16.46 -0.55 -0.44
N PHE A 59 15.53 -0.08 0.41
CA PHE A 59 15.49 1.31 0.85
C PHE A 59 16.71 1.70 1.69
N ARG A 60 17.22 0.80 2.53
CA ARG A 60 18.46 1.04 3.30
C ARG A 60 19.68 1.12 2.40
N GLU A 61 19.79 0.24 1.41
CA GLU A 61 20.87 0.30 0.41
C GLU A 61 20.84 1.62 -0.36
N GLU A 62 19.65 2.14 -0.69
CA GLU A 62 19.51 3.46 -1.33
C GLU A 62 19.96 4.62 -0.43
N LEU A 63 19.82 4.49 0.89
CA LEU A 63 20.28 5.49 1.88
C LEU A 63 21.76 5.38 2.24
N GLU A 64 22.38 4.22 2.00
CA GLU A 64 23.83 3.98 2.21
C GLU A 64 24.67 4.41 1.00
N LEU A 65 24.03 4.97 -0.04
CA LEU A 65 24.63 5.73 -1.14
C LEU A 65 24.83 7.21 -0.76
#